data_AF-A0A6L5EHD4-F1
#
_entry.id   AF-A0A6L5EHD4-F1
#
_cell.length_a   1.000
_cell.length_b   1.000
_cell.length_c   1.000
_cell.angle_alpha   90.00
_cell.angle_beta   90.00
_cell.angle_gamma   90.00
#
_symmetry.space_group_name_H-M   'P 1'
#
loop_
_entity.id
_entity.type
_entity.pdbx_description
1 polymer ?
#
loop_
_entity_poly.entity_id
_entity_poly.type
_entity_poly.pdbx_seq_one_letter_code
_entity_poly.pdbx_strand_id
1 'polypeptide(L)'
;NLNSYVAWFVGTVVGTALGGLLPNPEIFGLDFALFGMFIGIFASQFQMMQRRIPVRNLLIILAVVAVSFFLLLTVVSQSLAVLFATLLGCSMGVVLDGQ
;
A
#
# COMPACT_ATOMS: atom_id res chain seq x y z
N ASN A 1 -16.40 -3.45 21.04
CA ASN A 1 -15.15 -2.69 20.76
C ASN A 1 -14.00 -2.99 21.71
N LEU A 2 -14.22 -3.40 22.97
CA LEU A 2 -13.12 -3.73 23.90
C LEU A 2 -12.17 -4.84 23.37
N ASN A 3 -12.74 -5.89 22.76
CA ASN A 3 -11.96 -7.02 22.25
C ASN A 3 -10.97 -6.61 21.14
N SER A 4 -11.31 -5.60 20.33
CA SER A 4 -10.43 -5.09 19.27
C SER A 4 -9.26 -4.30 19.84
N TYR A 5 -9.47 -3.50 20.89
CA TYR A 5 -8.39 -2.78 21.57
C TYR A 5 -7.44 -3.74 22.28
N VAL A 6 -7.97 -4.79 22.92
CA VAL A 6 -7.14 -5.82 23.56
C VAL A 6 -6.34 -6.60 22.52
N ALA A 7 -6.96 -7.01 21.41
CA ALA A 7 -6.26 -7.69 20.32
C ALA A 7 -5.16 -6.82 19.69
N TRP A 8 -5.43 -5.53 19.49
CA TRP A 8 -4.44 -4.58 19.00
C TRP A 8 -3.27 -4.44 19.98
N PHE A 9 -3.55 -4.24 21.27
CA PHE A 9 -2.53 -4.11 22.31
C PHE A 9 -1.65 -5.36 22.42
N VAL A 10 -2.27 -6.55 22.50
CA VAL A 10 -1.54 -7.83 22.56
C VAL A 10 -0.72 -8.03 21.28
N GLY A 11 -1.29 -7.73 20.11
CA GLY A 11 -0.58 -7.81 18.83
C GLY A 11 0.65 -6.91 18.78
N THR A 12 0.54 -5.66 19.26
CA THR A 12 1.68 -4.72 19.32
C THR A 12 2.74 -5.22 20.30
N VAL A 13 2.35 -5.66 21.50
CA VAL A 13 3.30 -6.16 22.51
C VAL A 13 4.06 -7.39 22.00
N VAL A 14 3.34 -8.35 21.40
CA VAL A 14 3.94 -9.56 20.82
C VAL A 14 4.86 -9.20 19.64
N GLY A 15 4.43 -8.30 18.75
CA GLY A 15 5.24 -7.86 17.61
C GLY A 15 6.53 -7.16 18.04
N THR A 16 6.48 -6.27 19.04
CA THR A 16 7.67 -5.61 19.58
C THR A 16 8.60 -6.57 20.30
N ALA A 17 8.06 -7.52 21.08
CA ALA A 17 8.86 -8.53 21.76
C ALA A 17 9.60 -9.44 20.77
N LEU A 18 8.91 -9.91 19.72
CA LEU A 18 9.51 -10.70 18.64
C LEU A 18 10.55 -9.89 17.84
N GLY A 19 10.30 -8.60 17.60
CA GLY A 19 11.25 -7.70 16.95
C GLY A 19 12.52 -7.45 17.79
N GLY A 20 12.38 -7.32 19.11
CA GLY A 20 13.50 -7.13 20.03
C GLY A 20 14.32 -8.40 20.31
N LEU A 21 13.78 -9.58 19.96
CA LEU A 21 14.46 -10.87 20.07
C LEU A 21 15.43 -11.16 18.91
N LEU A 22 15.48 -10.31 17.87
CA LEU A 22 16.36 -10.45 16.70
C LEU A 22 17.67 -9.66 16.91
N PRO A 23 18.81 -10.30 17.31
CA PRO A 23 20.09 -9.62 17.45
C PRO A 23 20.76 -9.53 16.07
N ASN A 24 21.21 -8.34 15.68
CA ASN A 24 21.77 -8.02 14.35
C ASN A 24 20.77 -8.20 13.19
N PRO A 25 19.82 -7.25 13.02
CA PRO A 25 18.77 -7.32 11.99
C PRO A 25 19.29 -7.34 10.55
N GLU A 26 20.50 -6.81 10.32
CA GLU A 26 21.15 -6.72 9.01
C GLU A 26 21.47 -8.11 8.42
N ILE A 27 21.86 -9.08 9.26
CA ILE A 27 22.21 -10.45 8.83
C ILE A 27 20.95 -11.23 8.41
N PHE A 28 19.79 -10.87 8.98
CA PHE A 28 18.50 -11.49 8.69
C PHE A 28 17.81 -10.92 7.43
N GLY A 29 18.43 -9.96 6.74
CA GLY A 29 17.83 -9.37 5.53
C GLY A 29 16.60 -8.52 5.82
N LEU A 30 16.50 -7.91 7.01
CA LEU A 30 15.39 -7.04 7.38
C LEU A 30 15.28 -5.76 6.51
N ASP A 31 16.32 -5.39 5.77
CA ASP A 31 16.21 -4.35 4.73
C ASP A 31 15.24 -4.73 3.60
N PHE A 32 15.04 -6.03 3.35
CA PHE A 32 14.02 -6.50 2.43
C PHE A 32 12.61 -6.47 3.03
N ALA A 33 12.46 -6.36 4.36
CA ALA A 33 11.15 -6.33 5.02
C ALA A 33 10.34 -5.10 4.60
N LEU A 34 11.00 -3.96 4.37
CA LEU A 34 10.33 -2.74 3.91
C LEU A 34 9.75 -2.93 2.50
N PHE A 35 10.55 -3.46 1.56
CA PHE A 35 10.06 -3.80 0.22
C PHE A 35 8.94 -4.84 0.28
N GLY A 36 9.08 -5.86 1.14
CA GLY A 36 8.08 -6.90 1.36
C GLY A 36 6.74 -6.35 1.87
N MET A 37 6.76 -5.36 2.76
CA MET A 37 5.55 -4.68 3.25
C MET A 37 4.80 -3.99 2.12
N PHE A 38 5.50 -3.22 1.29
CA PHE A 38 4.87 -2.51 0.17
C PHE A 38 4.33 -3.48 -0.89
N ILE A 39 5.08 -4.52 -1.24
CA ILE A 39 4.64 -5.54 -2.20
C ILE A 39 3.46 -6.33 -1.65
N GLY A 40 3.46 -6.67 -0.36
CA GLY A 40 2.36 -7.40 0.29
C GLY A 40 1.06 -6.60 0.31
N ILE A 41 1.13 -5.33 0.71
CA ILE A 41 -0.03 -4.42 0.64
C ILE A 41 -0.47 -4.29 -0.82
N PHE A 42 0.44 -4.02 -1.77
CA PHE A 42 0.09 -3.89 -3.17
C PHE A 42 -0.59 -5.14 -3.75
N ALA A 43 -0.02 -6.33 -3.54
CA ALA A 43 -0.54 -7.59 -4.05
C ALA A 43 -1.92 -7.93 -3.47
N SER A 44 -2.11 -7.73 -2.15
CA SER A 44 -3.40 -7.97 -1.50
C SER A 44 -4.50 -7.04 -2.03
N GLN A 45 -4.20 -5.75 -2.20
CA GLN A 45 -5.12 -4.78 -2.79
C GLN A 45 -5.40 -5.09 -4.26
N PHE A 46 -4.38 -5.47 -5.03
CA PHE A 46 -4.51 -5.84 -6.43
C PHE A 46 -5.41 -7.07 -6.61
N GLN A 47 -5.23 -8.11 -5.81
CA GLN A 47 -6.07 -9.31 -5.85
C GLN A 47 -7.53 -9.01 -5.48
N MET A 48 -7.74 -8.15 -4.49
CA MET A 48 -9.09 -7.72 -4.11
C MET A 48 -9.76 -6.93 -5.25
N MET A 49 -9.02 -6.04 -5.90
CA MET A 49 -9.51 -5.19 -6.98
C MET A 49 -9.76 -5.99 -8.28
N GLN A 50 -8.92 -6.97 -8.59
CA GLN A 50 -9.12 -7.89 -9.73
C GLN A 50 -10.41 -8.70 -9.66
N ARG A 51 -10.90 -9.02 -8.46
CA ARG A 51 -12.19 -9.73 -8.30
C ARG A 51 -13.41 -8.84 -8.50
N ARG A 52 -13.26 -7.53 -8.34
CA ARG A 52 -14.36 -6.57 -8.36
C ARG A 52 -14.47 -5.82 -9.68
N ILE A 53 -13.34 -5.57 -10.33
CA ILE A 53 -13.23 -4.68 -11.49
C ILE A 53 -12.64 -5.47 -12.67
N PRO A 54 -13.15 -5.30 -13.91
CA PRO A 54 -12.53 -5.90 -15.09
C PRO A 54 -11.07 -5.45 -15.24
N VAL A 55 -10.18 -6.39 -15.57
CA VAL A 55 -8.72 -6.17 -15.64
C VAL A 55 -8.31 -4.99 -16.53
N ARG A 56 -9.10 -4.67 -17.56
CA ARG A 56 -8.86 -3.51 -18.44
C ARG A 56 -8.99 -2.19 -17.69
N ASN A 57 -10.05 -2.00 -16.91
CA ASN A 57 -10.27 -0.77 -16.15
C ASN A 57 -9.23 -0.64 -15.02
N LEU A 58 -8.87 -1.77 -14.40
CA LEU A 58 -7.82 -1.82 -13.40
C LEU A 58 -6.46 -1.34 -13.96
N LEU A 59 -6.07 -1.81 -15.15
CA LEU A 59 -4.85 -1.36 -15.81
C LEU A 59 -4.87 0.14 -16.15
N ILE A 60 -6.02 0.68 -16.55
CA ILE A 60 -6.16 2.11 -16.82
C ILE A 60 -5.95 2.91 -15.53
N ILE A 61 -6.59 2.51 -14.42
CA ILE A 61 -6.43 3.18 -13.11
C ILE A 61 -4.96 3.14 -12.67
N LEU A 62 -4.32 1.97 -12.77
CA LEU A 62 -2.90 1.80 -12.40
C LEU A 62 -1.99 2.68 -13.27
N ALA A 63 -2.26 2.76 -14.58
CA ALA A 63 -1.51 3.59 -15.51
C ALA A 63 -1.66 5.08 -15.20
N VAL A 64 -2.87 5.55 -14.89
CA VAL A 64 -3.11 6.95 -14.50
C VAL A 64 -2.37 7.28 -13.21
N VAL A 65 -2.43 6.41 -12.20
CA VAL A 65 -1.69 6.60 -10.94
C VAL A 65 -0.18 6.65 -11.19
N ALA A 66 0.37 5.74 -11.99
CA ALA A 66 1.80 5.70 -12.29
C ALA A 66 2.28 6.95 -13.05
N VAL A 67 1.54 7.37 -14.09
CA VAL A 67 1.87 8.56 -14.90
C VAL A 67 1.74 9.83 -14.07
N SER A 68 0.64 9.99 -13.33
CA SER A 68 0.43 11.17 -12.48
C SER A 68 1.48 11.24 -11.37
N PHE A 69 1.82 10.11 -10.73
CA PHE A 69 2.87 10.06 -9.72
C PHE A 69 4.24 10.48 -10.28
N PHE A 70 4.65 9.91 -11.41
CA PHE A 70 5.94 10.24 -12.03
C PHE A 70 6.02 11.72 -12.45
N LEU A 71 4.91 12.26 -12.97
CA LEU A 71 4.84 13.66 -13.36
C LEU A 71 4.89 14.58 -12.14
N LEU A 72 4.15 14.26 -11.07
CA LEU A 72 4.14 15.07 -9.85
C LEU A 72 5.47 15.00 -9.07
N LEU A 73 6.21 13.89 -9.15
CA LEU A 73 7.55 13.79 -8.58
C LEU A 73 8.52 14.83 -9.15
N THR A 74 8.31 15.31 -10.38
CA THR A 74 9.16 16.36 -10.97
C THR A 74 8.89 17.75 -10.38
N VAL A 75 7.74 17.95 -9.73
CA VAL A 75 7.27 19.27 -9.25
C VAL A 75 7.20 19.34 -7.72
N VAL A 76 6.93 18.22 -7.03
CA VAL A 76 6.57 18.18 -5.60
C VAL A 76 7.31 17.07 -4.85
N SER A 77 7.37 17.15 -3.52
CA SER A 77 7.92 16.10 -2.66
C SER A 77 7.17 14.77 -2.79
N GLN A 78 7.89 13.67 -2.59
CA GLN A 78 7.39 12.30 -2.79
C GLN A 78 6.07 12.03 -2.05
N SER A 79 5.95 12.44 -0.79
CA SER A 79 4.75 12.20 0.02
C SER A 79 3.51 12.91 -0.54
N LEU A 80 3.67 14.14 -1.04
CA LEU A 80 2.59 14.90 -1.65
C LEU A 80 2.24 14.35 -3.04
N ALA A 81 3.25 13.96 -3.83
CA ALA A 81 3.04 13.34 -5.13
C ALA A 81 2.21 12.05 -5.04
N VAL A 82 2.50 11.17 -4.06
CA VAL A 82 1.69 9.96 -3.82
C VAL A 82 0.24 10.31 -3.46
N LEU A 83 0.04 11.30 -2.58
CA LEU A 83 -1.30 11.73 -2.16
C LEU A 83 -2.15 12.23 -3.32
N PHE A 84 -1.60 13.08 -4.18
CA PHE A 84 -2.34 13.58 -5.34
C PHE A 84 -2.54 12.52 -6.42
N ALA A 85 -1.55 11.67 -6.68
CA ALA A 85 -1.67 10.57 -7.64
C ALA A 85 -2.77 9.56 -7.21
N THR A 86 -2.85 9.26 -5.92
CA THR A 86 -3.91 8.37 -5.39
C THR A 86 -5.29 9.01 -5.48
N LEU A 87 -5.44 10.30 -5.21
CA LEU A 87 -6.68 11.05 -5.41
C LEU A 87 -7.17 10.98 -6.87
N LEU A 88 -6.27 11.19 -7.83
CA LEU A 88 -6.58 11.09 -9.28
C LEU A 88 -6.88 9.65 -9.71
N GLY A 89 -6.20 8.66 -9.13
CA GLY A 89 -6.51 7.25 -9.36
C GLY A 89 -7.92 6.88 -8.89
N CYS A 90 -8.29 7.31 -7.69
CA CYS A 90 -9.61 7.08 -7.13
C CYS A 90 -10.71 7.75 -7.96
N SER A 91 -10.51 9.00 -8.41
CA SER A 91 -11.50 9.69 -9.25
C SER A 91 -11.71 8.98 -10.59
N MET A 92 -10.63 8.56 -11.26
CA MET A 92 -10.73 7.78 -12.50
C MET A 92 -11.37 6.41 -12.27
N GLY A 93 -11.11 5.78 -11.13
CA GLY A 93 -11.77 4.53 -10.74
C GLY A 93 -13.29 4.68 -10.66
N VAL A 94 -13.78 5.75 -10.02
CA VAL A 94 -15.23 6.03 -9.94
C VAL A 94 -15.84 6.30 -11.31
N VAL A 95 -15.14 7.05 -12.18
CA VAL A 95 -15.62 7.31 -13.54
C VAL A 95 -15.72 6.03 -14.38
N LEU A 96 -14.76 5.11 -14.21
CA LEU A 96 -14.74 3.83 -14.92
C LEU A 96 -15.70 2.78 -14.36
N ASP A 97 -16.11 2.90 -13.10
CA ASP A 97 -17.10 2.02 -12.44
C ASP A 97 -18.55 2.44 -12.75
N GLY A 98 -18.75 3.72 -13.09
CA GLY A 98 -20.05 4.26 -13.50
C GLY A 98 -20.41 4.05 -14.99
N GLN A 99 -19.56 3.38 -15.78
CA GLN A 99 -19.80 3.06 -17.20
C GLN A 99 -20.07 1.57 -17.40
#